data_AF-A0A3B0TP46-F1
#
_entry.id   AF-A0A3B0TP46-F1
#
_cell.length_a   1.000
_cell.length_b   1.000
_cell.length_c   1.000
_cell.angle_alpha   90.00
_cell.angle_beta   90.00
_cell.angle_gamma   90.00
#
_symmetry.space_group_name_H-M   'P 1'
#
loop_
_entity.id
_entity.type
_entity.pdbx_description
1 polymer ?
#
loop_
_entity_poly.entity_id
_entity_poly.type
_entity_poly.pdbx_seq_one_letter_code
_entity_poly.pdbx_strand_id
1 'polypeptide(L)'
;MLNIGIIGKSELLEKQIKELVDYADIRILGKSSVGTKTQSSEYLYSIPEYNRIELIERSDAIFLEDSSLLPFALLKDAIKRNKHIFFADYPGFSHQECSELMKLTDEAGTVVQVKNPFFFNPVIQWVNANISFPFYVEINVVKNNSEENEAFLPEILMMAVKFAKRDPKKIIPTFFKGPANLFSFQNIRFEFDDSSRVNLNYTLSDTDEVFSLKVISNSDIFGVNVLKGTVKAKRIPVNLKNFKPQKEYESFFRSINKKLAPCCGVNDYLALQQTMAEIEKKKSH
;
A
#
# COMPACT_ATOMS: atom_id res chain seq x y z
N MET A 1 -15.09 -16.16 -12.57
CA MET A 1 -14.94 -16.29 -11.11
C MET A 1 -13.52 -16.73 -10.84
N LEU A 2 -12.74 -15.95 -10.09
CA LEU A 2 -11.31 -16.22 -9.83
C LEU A 2 -11.15 -17.15 -8.63
N ASN A 3 -10.30 -18.17 -8.73
CA ASN A 3 -9.92 -19.01 -7.61
C ASN A 3 -8.80 -18.34 -6.80
N ILE A 4 -9.04 -18.08 -5.53
CA ILE A 4 -8.12 -17.36 -4.65
C ILE A 4 -7.54 -18.34 -3.63
N GLY A 5 -6.22 -18.41 -3.59
CA GLY A 5 -5.48 -19.04 -2.49
C GLY A 5 -4.99 -17.99 -1.51
N ILE A 6 -5.07 -18.28 -0.21
CA ILE A 6 -4.63 -17.35 0.83
C ILE A 6 -3.45 -17.96 1.61
N ILE A 7 -2.34 -17.22 1.76
CA ILE A 7 -1.14 -17.66 2.48
C ILE A 7 -0.87 -16.65 3.60
N GLY A 8 -0.74 -17.09 4.85
CA GLY A 8 -0.60 -16.16 5.97
C GLY A 8 -0.46 -16.82 7.34
N LYS A 9 -0.40 -15.99 8.39
CA LYS A 9 -0.45 -16.46 9.78
C LYS A 9 -1.88 -16.80 10.19
N SER A 10 -2.06 -17.89 10.94
CA SER A 10 -3.39 -18.41 11.30
C SER A 10 -4.34 -17.34 11.86
N GLU A 11 -3.85 -16.47 12.72
CA GLU A 11 -4.61 -15.40 13.40
C GLU A 11 -5.14 -14.31 12.45
N LEU A 12 -4.41 -14.03 11.37
CA LEU A 12 -4.72 -12.92 10.45
C LEU A 12 -5.59 -13.38 9.27
N LEU A 13 -5.54 -14.67 8.94
CA LEU A 13 -6.30 -15.26 7.85
C LEU A 13 -7.82 -15.18 8.06
N GLU A 14 -8.32 -15.36 9.28
CA GLU A 14 -9.77 -15.35 9.55
C GLU A 14 -10.41 -14.01 9.20
N LYS A 15 -9.74 -12.91 9.54
CA LYS A 15 -10.18 -11.56 9.19
C LYS A 15 -10.26 -11.37 7.68
N GLN A 16 -9.22 -11.79 6.96
CA GLN A 16 -9.19 -11.67 5.49
C GLN A 16 -10.26 -12.54 4.82
N ILE A 17 -10.44 -13.77 5.29
CA ILE A 17 -11.47 -14.68 4.80
C ILE A 17 -12.86 -14.06 4.96
N LYS A 18 -13.17 -13.52 6.14
CA LYS A 18 -14.45 -12.88 6.43
C LYS A 18 -14.70 -11.69 5.50
N GLU A 19 -13.66 -10.96 5.11
CA GLU A 19 -13.80 -9.85 4.17
C GLU A 19 -14.05 -10.35 2.74
N LEU A 20 -13.39 -11.42 2.32
CA LEU A 20 -13.41 -11.94 0.95
C LEU A 20 -14.62 -12.82 0.62
N VAL A 21 -15.20 -13.52 1.60
CA VAL A 21 -16.24 -14.54 1.36
C VAL A 21 -17.52 -13.98 0.70
N ASP A 22 -17.85 -12.72 0.95
CA ASP A 22 -19.05 -12.07 0.40
C ASP A 22 -18.84 -11.54 -1.03
N TYR A 23 -17.65 -11.69 -1.61
CA TYR A 23 -17.34 -11.14 -2.92
C TYR A 23 -17.70 -12.13 -4.04
N ALA A 24 -18.77 -11.84 -4.77
CA ALA A 24 -19.40 -12.77 -5.73
C ALA A 24 -18.49 -13.22 -6.89
N ASP A 25 -17.48 -12.43 -7.27
CA ASP A 25 -16.63 -12.73 -8.43
C ASP A 25 -15.42 -13.61 -8.10
N ILE A 26 -15.27 -14.03 -6.84
CA ILE A 26 -14.18 -14.90 -6.40
C ILE A 26 -14.70 -16.16 -5.71
N ARG A 27 -13.83 -17.17 -5.69
CA ARG A 27 -13.96 -18.37 -4.90
C ARG A 27 -12.71 -18.53 -4.07
N ILE A 28 -12.82 -18.54 -2.74
CA ILE A 28 -11.69 -18.91 -1.89
C ILE A 28 -11.50 -20.43 -2.03
N LEU A 29 -10.43 -20.81 -2.72
CA LEU A 29 -10.13 -22.20 -3.02
C LEU A 29 -9.63 -22.92 -1.76
N GLY A 30 -8.78 -22.25 -0.99
CA GLY A 30 -8.12 -22.81 0.17
C GLY A 30 -7.12 -21.85 0.79
N LYS A 31 -6.50 -22.29 1.89
CA LYS A 31 -5.49 -21.52 2.62
C LYS A 31 -4.23 -22.34 2.92
N SER A 32 -3.12 -21.64 3.13
CA SER A 32 -1.87 -22.20 3.64
C SER A 32 -1.38 -21.34 4.80
N SER A 33 -1.51 -21.87 5.99
CA SER A 33 -1.32 -21.20 7.27
C SER A 33 -0.05 -21.64 7.98
N VAL A 34 0.53 -20.73 8.76
CA VAL A 34 1.69 -21.00 9.62
C VAL A 34 1.39 -20.47 11.02
N GLY A 35 1.99 -21.08 12.04
CA GLY A 35 1.82 -20.71 13.45
C GLY A 35 0.83 -21.60 14.21
N THR A 36 0.67 -21.33 15.50
CA THR A 36 -0.27 -22.06 16.37
C THR A 36 -1.70 -21.67 16.02
N LYS A 37 -2.59 -22.65 15.88
CA LYS A 37 -4.03 -22.40 15.79
C LYS A 37 -4.47 -21.75 17.10
N THR A 38 -4.77 -20.46 17.08
CA THR A 38 -5.47 -19.83 18.20
C THR A 38 -6.80 -20.54 18.36
N GLN A 39 -7.03 -21.12 19.54
CA GLN A 39 -8.33 -21.65 19.90
C GLN A 39 -9.29 -20.46 20.08
N SER A 40 -9.88 -19.93 19.01
CA SER A 40 -10.99 -19.00 19.17
C SER A 40 -11.84 -18.84 17.92
N SER A 41 -13.14 -18.96 18.17
CA SER A 41 -14.31 -18.66 17.35
C SER A 41 -14.66 -19.67 16.24
N GLU A 42 -15.71 -20.43 16.56
CA GLU A 42 -16.66 -21.12 15.69
C GLU A 42 -16.36 -21.10 14.17
N TYR A 43 -16.23 -22.32 13.64
CA TYR A 43 -16.28 -22.83 12.26
C TYR A 43 -17.16 -22.10 11.22
N LEU A 44 -17.12 -20.77 11.11
CA LEU A 44 -18.01 -20.03 10.20
C LEU A 44 -17.66 -20.30 8.72
N TYR A 45 -16.40 -20.59 8.41
CA TYR A 45 -15.95 -20.94 7.05
C TYR A 45 -14.97 -22.12 7.06
N SER A 46 -15.45 -23.29 6.66
CA SER A 46 -14.59 -24.47 6.43
C SER A 46 -13.82 -24.31 5.12
N ILE A 47 -12.73 -23.54 5.16
CA ILE A 47 -11.81 -23.38 4.03
C ILE A 47 -10.71 -24.43 4.14
N PRO A 48 -10.49 -25.24 3.10
CA PRO A 48 -9.52 -26.32 3.13
C PRO A 48 -8.09 -25.79 3.24
N GLU A 49 -7.29 -26.51 4.03
CA GLU A 49 -5.86 -26.28 4.16
C GLU A 49 -5.11 -27.03 3.04
N TYR A 50 -4.19 -26.36 2.36
CA TYR A 50 -3.34 -26.95 1.34
C TYR A 50 -1.86 -26.71 1.66
N ASN A 51 -1.01 -27.61 1.15
CA ASN A 51 0.40 -27.25 1.00
C ASN A 51 0.51 -26.04 0.06
N ARG A 52 1.40 -25.10 0.39
CA ARG A 52 1.63 -23.86 -0.34
C ARG A 52 1.83 -24.07 -1.85
N ILE A 53 2.61 -25.06 -2.25
CA ILE A 53 2.87 -25.35 -3.67
C ILE A 53 1.57 -25.77 -4.37
N GLU A 54 0.82 -26.72 -3.79
CA GLU A 54 -0.47 -27.18 -4.32
C GLU A 54 -1.49 -26.03 -4.40
N LEU A 55 -1.51 -25.16 -3.39
CA LEU A 55 -2.37 -23.98 -3.37
C LEU A 55 -2.04 -23.02 -4.53
N ILE A 56 -0.76 -22.73 -4.75
CA ILE A 56 -0.29 -21.87 -5.83
C ILE A 56 -0.69 -22.45 -7.19
N GLU A 57 -0.47 -23.75 -7.40
CA GLU A 57 -0.77 -24.39 -8.68
C GLU A 57 -2.26 -24.33 -9.04
N ARG A 58 -3.14 -24.50 -8.05
CA ARG A 58 -4.59 -24.54 -8.25
C ARG A 58 -5.30 -23.19 -8.24
N SER A 59 -4.67 -22.14 -7.71
CA SER A 59 -5.29 -20.80 -7.63
C SER A 59 -5.06 -20.01 -8.90
N ASP A 60 -5.93 -19.05 -9.21
CA ASP A 60 -5.70 -18.03 -10.25
C ASP A 60 -4.96 -16.82 -9.67
N ALA A 61 -5.23 -16.49 -8.41
CA ALA A 61 -4.54 -15.45 -7.67
C ALA A 61 -4.22 -15.88 -6.23
N ILE A 62 -3.18 -15.28 -5.67
CA ILE A 62 -2.72 -15.51 -4.31
C ILE A 62 -2.82 -14.23 -3.50
N PHE A 63 -3.51 -14.32 -2.36
CA PHE A 63 -3.48 -13.34 -1.29
C PHE A 63 -2.39 -13.73 -0.30
N LEU A 64 -1.36 -12.91 -0.21
CA LEU A 64 -0.24 -13.13 0.69
C LEU A 64 -0.33 -12.11 1.82
N GLU A 65 -0.63 -12.60 3.01
CA GLU A 65 -0.73 -11.78 4.21
C GLU A 65 0.65 -11.40 4.74
N ASP A 66 1.55 -12.38 4.77
CA ASP A 66 2.94 -12.20 5.20
C ASP A 66 3.87 -12.68 4.08
N SER A 67 4.55 -11.73 3.45
CA SER A 67 5.44 -11.96 2.32
C SER A 67 6.62 -12.87 2.64
N SER A 68 7.06 -12.92 3.91
CA SER A 68 8.17 -13.77 4.34
C SER A 68 7.86 -15.27 4.21
N LEU A 69 6.58 -15.64 4.13
CA LEU A 69 6.13 -17.03 3.98
C LEU A 69 6.29 -17.56 2.55
N LEU A 70 6.54 -16.68 1.57
CA LEU A 70 6.72 -17.04 0.18
C LEU A 70 8.10 -16.60 -0.31
N PRO A 71 9.09 -17.52 -0.34
CA PRO A 71 10.41 -17.20 -0.84
C PRO A 71 10.36 -16.60 -2.25
N PHE A 72 11.23 -15.64 -2.54
CA PHE A 72 11.22 -14.91 -3.82
C PHE A 72 11.30 -15.85 -5.04
N ALA A 73 12.07 -16.95 -4.96
CA ALA A 73 12.12 -17.96 -6.01
C ALA A 73 10.74 -18.58 -6.32
N LEU A 74 9.95 -18.91 -5.28
CA LEU A 74 8.62 -19.47 -5.44
C LEU A 74 7.61 -18.43 -5.94
N LEU A 75 7.76 -17.17 -5.54
CA LEU A 75 6.99 -16.05 -6.09
C LEU A 75 7.22 -15.89 -7.60
N LYS A 76 8.48 -15.96 -8.04
CA LYS A 76 8.82 -15.92 -9.48
C LYS A 76 8.17 -17.06 -10.25
N ASP A 77 8.23 -18.28 -9.70
CA ASP A 77 7.61 -19.44 -10.34
C ASP A 77 6.09 -19.33 -10.39
N ALA A 78 5.45 -18.75 -9.35
CA ALA A 78 4.03 -18.45 -9.36
C ALA A 78 3.69 -17.45 -10.50
N ILE A 79 4.42 -16.35 -10.61
CA ILE A 79 4.17 -15.34 -11.64
C ILE A 79 4.38 -15.90 -13.05
N LYS A 80 5.44 -16.68 -13.28
CA LYS A 80 5.69 -17.38 -14.55
C LYS A 80 4.57 -18.37 -14.93
N ARG A 81 3.81 -18.85 -13.94
CA ARG A 81 2.61 -19.68 -14.12
C ARG A 81 1.32 -18.84 -14.17
N ASN A 82 1.44 -17.56 -14.50
CA ASN A 82 0.35 -16.60 -14.65
C ASN A 82 -0.49 -16.39 -13.38
N LYS A 83 0.11 -16.54 -12.19
CA LYS A 83 -0.60 -16.28 -10.93
C LYS A 83 -0.55 -14.80 -10.59
N HIS A 84 -1.71 -14.21 -10.33
CA HIS A 84 -1.80 -12.83 -9.83
C HIS A 84 -1.49 -12.82 -8.32
N ILE A 85 -0.84 -11.77 -7.81
CA ILE A 85 -0.42 -11.71 -6.41
C ILE A 85 -0.90 -10.41 -5.76
N PHE A 86 -1.52 -10.53 -4.59
CA PHE A 86 -1.84 -9.41 -3.72
C PHE A 86 -1.04 -9.53 -2.42
N PHE A 87 -0.21 -8.55 -2.12
CA PHE A 87 0.50 -8.44 -0.85
C PHE A 87 -0.31 -7.57 0.11
N ALA A 88 -0.70 -8.14 1.26
CA ALA A 88 -1.34 -7.39 2.34
C ALA A 88 -0.33 -6.68 3.26
N ASP A 89 0.96 -6.95 3.05
CA ASP A 89 2.10 -6.35 3.71
C ASP A 89 3.03 -5.65 2.70
N TYR A 90 4.16 -5.14 3.20
CA TYR A 90 5.21 -4.50 2.40
C TYR A 90 6.39 -5.46 2.29
N PRO A 91 6.56 -6.16 1.16
CA PRO A 91 7.56 -7.20 1.05
C PRO A 91 8.98 -6.66 1.11
N GLY A 92 9.85 -7.24 1.94
CA GLY A 92 11.25 -6.81 2.11
C GLY A 92 12.18 -7.04 0.91
N PHE A 93 11.68 -6.91 -0.32
CA PHE A 93 12.43 -7.11 -1.56
C PHE A 93 13.47 -6.02 -1.77
N SER A 94 14.64 -6.44 -2.24
CA SER A 94 15.67 -5.54 -2.74
C SER A 94 15.24 -4.85 -4.05
N HIS A 95 15.96 -3.79 -4.41
CA HIS A 95 15.77 -3.11 -5.70
C HIS A 95 15.92 -4.07 -6.90
N GLN A 96 16.86 -5.01 -6.83
CA GLN A 96 17.09 -6.01 -7.89
C GLN A 96 15.92 -6.98 -8.01
N GLU A 97 15.41 -7.48 -6.87
CA GLU A 97 14.24 -8.36 -6.85
C GLU A 97 12.99 -7.66 -7.38
N CYS A 98 12.76 -6.39 -7.01
CA CYS A 98 11.64 -5.60 -7.55
C CYS A 98 11.77 -5.39 -9.06
N SER A 99 12.98 -5.11 -9.57
CA SER A 99 13.23 -4.95 -11.01
C SER A 99 13.02 -6.26 -11.79
N GLU A 100 13.45 -7.39 -11.23
CA GLU A 100 13.18 -8.71 -11.81
C GLU A 100 11.68 -9.02 -11.79
N LEU A 101 11.01 -8.74 -10.66
CA LEU A 101 9.57 -8.95 -10.50
C LEU A 101 8.77 -8.16 -11.54
N MET A 102 9.12 -6.88 -11.75
CA MET A 102 8.49 -6.01 -12.74
C MET A 102 8.55 -6.61 -14.16
N LYS A 103 9.72 -7.09 -14.57
CA LYS A 103 9.89 -7.74 -15.89
C LYS A 103 9.03 -8.98 -16.00
N LEU A 104 9.04 -9.83 -14.97
CA LEU A 104 8.25 -11.06 -14.96
C LEU A 104 6.74 -10.78 -14.98
N THR A 105 6.27 -9.74 -14.29
CA THR A 105 4.85 -9.36 -14.31
C THR A 105 4.42 -8.83 -15.68
N ASP A 106 5.29 -8.04 -16.32
CA ASP A 106 5.02 -7.51 -17.66
C ASP A 106 5.03 -8.64 -18.71
N GLU A 107 5.99 -9.57 -18.64
CA GLU A 107 6.09 -10.73 -19.54
C GLU A 107 4.93 -11.70 -19.39
N ALA A 108 4.53 -12.01 -18.15
CA ALA A 108 3.44 -12.94 -17.85
C ALA A 108 2.04 -12.30 -17.97
N GLY A 109 1.96 -10.98 -18.06
CA GLY A 109 0.69 -10.25 -18.02
C GLY A 109 -0.07 -10.45 -16.71
N THR A 110 0.65 -10.67 -15.60
CA THR A 110 0.06 -10.85 -14.28
C THR A 110 -0.10 -9.52 -13.56
N VAL A 111 -1.00 -9.52 -12.57
CA VAL A 111 -1.24 -8.35 -11.73
C VAL A 111 -0.59 -8.65 -10.40
N VAL A 112 0.35 -7.80 -10.02
CA VAL A 112 0.93 -7.80 -8.69
C VAL A 112 0.60 -6.46 -8.04
N GLN A 113 -0.06 -6.51 -6.88
CA GLN A 113 -0.46 -5.32 -6.14
C GLN A 113 0.05 -5.42 -4.69
N VAL A 114 0.62 -4.33 -4.19
CA VAL A 114 0.99 -4.14 -2.79
C VAL A 114 -0.04 -3.24 -2.12
N LYS A 115 -0.48 -3.60 -0.92
CA LYS A 115 -1.50 -2.88 -0.17
C LYS A 115 -1.10 -1.42 0.07
N ASN A 116 -1.98 -0.47 -0.21
CA ASN A 116 -1.94 0.90 0.28
C ASN A 116 -3.36 1.39 0.60
N PRO A 117 -3.74 1.38 1.89
CA PRO A 117 -5.13 1.62 2.28
C PRO A 117 -5.59 3.06 2.00
N PHE A 118 -4.67 4.03 1.90
CA PHE A 118 -5.03 5.44 1.81
C PHE A 118 -5.68 5.82 0.49
N PHE A 119 -5.32 5.16 -0.61
CA PHE A 119 -5.95 5.42 -1.91
C PHE A 119 -7.44 5.06 -1.95
N PHE A 120 -7.92 4.31 -0.97
CA PHE A 120 -9.32 3.90 -0.85
C PHE A 120 -10.12 4.70 0.18
N ASN A 121 -9.49 5.71 0.79
CA ASN A 121 -10.19 6.69 1.61
C ASN A 121 -10.96 7.69 0.72
N PRO A 122 -12.26 7.96 0.96
CA PRO A 122 -13.07 8.86 0.14
C PRO A 122 -12.47 10.24 -0.10
N VAL A 123 -11.82 10.84 0.91
CA VAL A 123 -11.24 12.17 0.74
C VAL A 123 -10.00 12.14 -0.14
N ILE A 124 -9.20 11.08 -0.05
CA ILE A 124 -8.03 10.88 -0.89
C ILE A 124 -8.46 10.56 -2.33
N GLN A 125 -9.48 9.73 -2.51
CA GLN A 125 -10.06 9.48 -3.84
C GLN A 125 -10.58 10.76 -4.48
N TRP A 126 -11.29 11.60 -3.72
CA TRP A 126 -11.78 12.89 -4.21
C TRP A 126 -10.63 13.80 -4.65
N VAL A 127 -9.58 13.92 -3.84
CA VAL A 127 -8.39 14.70 -4.21
C VAL A 127 -7.76 14.15 -5.48
N ASN A 128 -7.54 12.83 -5.57
CA ASN A 128 -6.94 12.20 -6.74
C ASN A 128 -7.75 12.39 -8.03
N ALA A 129 -9.08 12.46 -7.92
CA ALA A 129 -9.97 12.70 -9.07
C ALA A 129 -9.98 14.18 -9.52
N ASN A 130 -9.66 15.12 -8.64
CA ASN A 130 -9.73 16.56 -8.91
C ASN A 130 -8.36 17.24 -9.04
N ILE A 131 -7.28 16.53 -8.69
CA ILE A 131 -5.90 16.98 -8.83
C ILE A 131 -5.36 16.61 -10.22
N SER A 132 -4.94 17.62 -10.98
CA SER A 132 -4.21 17.39 -12.22
C SER A 132 -2.72 17.21 -11.92
N PHE A 133 -2.03 18.34 -11.74
CA PHE A 133 -0.61 18.44 -11.43
C PHE A 133 -0.40 19.32 -10.19
N PRO A 134 -0.05 18.72 -9.04
CA PRO A 134 0.33 19.51 -7.87
C PRO A 134 1.66 20.22 -8.10
N PHE A 135 1.72 21.49 -7.75
CA PHE A 135 2.99 22.19 -7.55
C PHE A 135 3.57 21.94 -6.16
N TYR A 136 2.70 21.77 -5.17
CA TYR A 136 3.11 21.55 -3.80
C TYR A 136 2.13 20.61 -3.10
N VAL A 137 2.65 19.55 -2.51
CA VAL A 137 1.92 18.67 -1.60
C VAL A 137 2.64 18.66 -0.27
N GLU A 138 1.90 18.87 0.81
CA GLU A 138 2.38 18.67 2.17
C GLU A 138 1.52 17.61 2.83
N ILE A 139 2.16 16.58 3.37
CA ILE A 139 1.53 15.48 4.08
C ILE A 139 2.05 15.54 5.50
N ASN A 140 1.16 15.74 6.48
CA ASN A 140 1.50 15.75 7.89
C ASN A 140 0.87 14.55 8.57
N VAL A 141 1.70 13.71 9.16
CA VAL A 141 1.29 12.54 9.94
C VAL A 141 1.91 12.64 11.33
N VAL A 142 1.07 12.55 12.36
CA VAL A 142 1.48 12.42 13.76
C VAL A 142 0.81 11.16 14.30
N LYS A 143 1.62 10.27 14.87
CA LYS A 143 1.20 8.99 15.45
C LYS A 143 1.80 8.83 16.84
N ASN A 144 1.17 8.01 17.68
CA ASN A 144 1.75 7.63 18.97
C ASN A 144 3.05 6.83 18.79
N ASN A 145 3.93 6.87 19.78
CA ASN A 145 5.22 6.20 19.71
C ASN A 145 5.04 4.68 19.93
N SER A 146 4.93 3.93 18.83
CA SER A 146 4.81 2.45 18.84
C SER A 146 5.49 1.84 17.62
N GLU A 147 5.97 0.59 17.75
CA GLU A 147 6.60 -0.15 16.64
C GLU A 147 5.64 -0.34 15.44
N GLU A 148 4.34 -0.55 15.71
CA GLU A 148 3.30 -0.65 14.68
C GLU A 148 3.24 0.63 13.82
N ASN A 149 3.42 1.80 14.44
CA ASN A 149 3.43 3.06 13.71
C ASN A 149 4.74 3.30 12.97
N GLU A 150 5.87 2.72 13.37
CA GLU A 150 7.08 2.79 12.53
C GLU A 150 6.87 2.08 11.19
N ALA A 151 6.12 0.96 11.18
CA ALA A 151 5.74 0.24 9.97
C ALA A 151 4.75 1.00 9.06
N PHE A 152 4.20 2.13 9.50
CA PHE A 152 3.29 2.98 8.72
C PHE A 152 4.00 3.88 7.70
N LEU A 153 5.30 4.14 7.91
CA LEU A 153 6.08 5.06 7.08
C LEU A 153 6.18 4.61 5.60
N PRO A 154 6.46 3.32 5.28
CA PRO A 154 6.42 2.83 3.90
C PRO A 154 5.07 3.08 3.19
N GLU A 155 3.96 2.94 3.92
CA GLU A 155 2.62 3.15 3.35
C GLU A 155 2.41 4.61 2.91
N ILE A 156 2.82 5.55 3.77
CA ILE A 156 2.71 6.99 3.51
C ILE A 156 3.74 7.45 2.47
N LEU A 157 4.95 6.88 2.46
CA LEU A 157 5.95 7.13 1.42
C LEU A 157 5.43 6.72 0.04
N MET A 158 4.85 5.53 -0.07
CA MET A 158 4.30 5.06 -1.34
C MET A 158 3.14 5.94 -1.79
N MET A 159 2.30 6.40 -0.86
CA MET A 159 1.27 7.40 -1.14
C MET A 159 1.89 8.71 -1.65
N ALA A 160 2.92 9.23 -0.99
CA ALA A 160 3.58 10.49 -1.33
C ALA A 160 4.22 10.47 -2.73
N VAL A 161 4.96 9.41 -3.05
CA VAL A 161 5.60 9.21 -4.36
C VAL A 161 4.54 9.18 -5.47
N LYS A 162 3.46 8.41 -5.26
CA LYS A 162 2.42 8.26 -6.26
C LYS A 162 1.54 9.51 -6.43
N PHE A 163 1.38 10.34 -5.39
CA PHE A 163 0.70 11.65 -5.51
C PHE A 163 1.41 12.59 -6.48
N ALA A 164 2.74 12.50 -6.58
CA ALA A 164 3.51 13.31 -7.52
C ALA A 164 3.31 12.88 -8.98
N LYS A 165 2.88 11.62 -9.21
CA LYS A 165 2.72 11.00 -10.54
C LYS A 165 3.99 11.07 -11.40
N ARG A 166 5.16 11.21 -10.77
CA ARG A 166 6.47 11.46 -11.41
C ARG A 166 7.58 11.00 -10.48
N ASP A 167 8.75 10.78 -11.06
CA ASP A 167 9.95 10.43 -10.31
C ASP A 167 10.64 11.69 -9.75
N PRO A 168 11.05 11.69 -8.47
CA PRO A 168 11.76 12.81 -7.87
C PRO A 168 13.17 12.93 -8.45
N LYS A 169 13.59 14.17 -8.73
CA LYS A 169 14.98 14.49 -9.11
C LYS A 169 15.91 14.44 -7.88
N LYS A 170 15.38 14.85 -6.73
CA LYS A 170 16.11 14.86 -5.46
C LYS A 170 15.19 14.47 -4.32
N ILE A 171 15.71 13.62 -3.42
CA ILE A 171 15.09 13.29 -2.15
C ILE A 171 15.95 13.87 -1.03
N ILE A 172 15.39 14.75 -0.20
CA ILE A 172 16.08 15.44 0.88
C ILE A 172 15.41 15.05 2.19
N PRO A 173 15.95 14.05 2.90
CA PRO A 173 15.47 13.69 4.21
C PRO A 173 16.09 14.57 5.30
N THR A 174 15.37 14.74 6.40
CA THR A 174 15.82 15.39 7.63
C THR A 174 15.24 14.63 8.80
N PHE A 175 16.09 14.26 9.75
CA PHE A 175 15.70 13.46 10.90
C PHE A 175 16.01 14.23 12.16
N PHE A 176 15.09 14.14 13.13
CA PHE A 176 15.26 14.72 14.43
C PHE A 176 14.69 13.78 15.48
N LYS A 177 15.47 13.49 16.52
CA LYS A 177 14.99 12.82 17.73
C LYS A 177 14.96 13.82 18.86
N GLY A 178 13.81 13.95 19.50
CA GLY A 178 13.63 14.80 20.66
C GLY A 178 14.41 14.28 21.88
N PRO A 179 14.59 15.13 22.90
CA PRO A 179 15.26 14.73 24.14
C PRO A 179 14.54 13.54 24.79
N ALA A 180 15.31 12.63 25.37
CA ALA A 180 14.80 11.41 26.04
C ALA A 180 13.85 10.56 25.17
N ASN A 181 13.97 10.63 23.84
CA ASN A 181 13.09 9.92 22.89
C ASN A 181 11.60 10.26 23.04
N LEU A 182 11.25 11.44 23.57
CA LEU A 182 9.86 11.89 23.72
C LEU A 182 9.12 12.01 22.38
N PHE A 183 9.86 12.31 21.32
CA PHE A 183 9.34 12.26 19.96
C PHE A 183 10.42 11.96 18.95
N SER A 184 10.02 11.47 17.78
CA SER A 184 10.86 11.46 16.58
C SER A 184 10.14 12.18 15.46
N PHE A 185 10.92 12.86 14.62
CA PHE A 185 10.43 13.60 13.47
C PHE A 185 11.28 13.25 12.25
N GLN A 186 10.59 12.92 11.16
CA GLN A 186 11.19 12.65 9.86
C GLN A 186 10.51 13.55 8.84
N ASN A 187 11.27 14.46 8.25
CA ASN A 187 10.85 15.19 7.07
C ASN A 187 11.50 14.55 5.85
N ILE A 188 10.71 14.23 4.82
CA ILE A 188 11.19 13.76 3.53
C ILE A 188 10.66 14.70 2.46
N ARG A 189 11.55 15.46 1.85
CA ARG A 189 11.23 16.38 0.76
C ARG A 189 11.62 15.77 -0.58
N PHE A 190 10.65 15.68 -1.48
CA PHE A 190 10.84 15.33 -2.87
C PHE A 190 10.84 16.61 -3.71
N GLU A 191 11.86 16.79 -4.54
CA GLU A 191 11.94 17.87 -5.54
C GLU A 191 11.95 17.27 -6.95
N PHE A 192 11.13 17.84 -7.83
CA PHE A 192 10.97 17.39 -9.22
C PHE A 192 11.60 18.39 -10.20
N ASP A 193 11.79 17.97 -11.45
CA ASP A 193 12.41 18.81 -12.48
C ASP A 193 11.62 20.08 -12.81
N ASP A 194 10.31 20.08 -12.61
CA ASP A 194 9.42 21.23 -12.82
C ASP A 194 9.34 22.17 -11.60
N SER A 195 10.24 22.00 -10.62
CA SER A 195 10.24 22.70 -9.33
C SER A 195 9.04 22.42 -8.43
N SER A 196 8.16 21.48 -8.79
CA SER A 196 7.14 20.99 -7.87
C SER A 196 7.80 20.26 -6.68
N ARG A 197 7.06 20.18 -5.57
CA ARG A 197 7.55 19.60 -4.33
C ARG A 197 6.50 18.75 -3.63
N VAL A 198 6.93 17.63 -3.05
CA VAL A 198 6.15 16.88 -2.06
C VAL A 198 6.93 16.89 -0.75
N ASN A 199 6.28 17.28 0.34
CA ASN A 199 6.88 17.38 1.66
C ASN A 199 6.11 16.45 2.62
N LEU A 200 6.76 15.37 3.05
CA LEU A 200 6.21 14.45 4.03
C LEU A 200 6.81 14.77 5.40
N ASN A 201 5.96 15.11 6.36
CA ASN A 201 6.28 15.29 7.76
C ASN A 201 5.69 14.11 8.54
N TYR A 202 6.56 13.27 9.10
CA TYR A 202 6.18 12.09 9.90
C TYR A 202 6.70 12.25 11.32
N THR A 203 5.79 12.31 12.29
CA THR A 203 6.13 12.48 13.71
C THR A 203 5.59 11.30 14.52
N LEU A 204 6.44 10.73 15.36
CA LEU A 204 6.02 9.84 16.44
C LEU A 204 6.10 10.61 17.75
N SER A 205 4.97 10.78 18.45
CA SER A 205 4.87 11.49 19.73
C SER A 205 3.59 11.12 20.46
N ASP A 206 3.55 11.31 21.79
CA ASP A 206 2.36 10.99 22.62
C ASP A 206 1.25 12.07 22.55
N THR A 207 1.23 12.85 21.48
CA THR A 207 0.21 13.89 21.23
C THR A 207 -0.93 13.34 20.38
N ASP A 208 -1.96 14.17 20.16
CA ASP A 208 -3.09 13.81 19.31
C ASP A 208 -2.64 13.42 17.90
N GLU A 209 -3.21 12.32 17.40
CA GLU A 209 -2.94 11.87 16.04
C GLU A 209 -3.38 12.90 15.01
N VAL A 210 -2.55 13.07 13.98
CA VAL A 210 -2.84 13.93 12.84
C VAL A 210 -2.60 13.13 11.58
N PHE A 211 -3.52 13.24 10.62
CA PHE A 211 -3.24 12.88 9.24
C PHE A 211 -3.93 13.89 8.34
N SER A 212 -3.15 14.78 7.74
CA SER A 212 -3.64 15.87 6.90
C SER A 212 -2.81 16.05 5.65
N LEU A 213 -3.46 16.57 4.61
CA LEU A 213 -2.81 16.94 3.37
C LEU A 213 -3.14 18.39 3.03
N LYS A 214 -2.15 19.09 2.50
CA LYS A 214 -2.34 20.36 1.79
C LYS A 214 -1.82 20.18 0.38
N VAL A 215 -2.65 20.50 -0.60
CA VAL A 215 -2.32 20.36 -2.02
C VAL A 215 -2.52 21.71 -2.69
N ILE A 216 -1.53 22.16 -3.43
CA ILE A 216 -1.59 23.36 -4.27
C ILE A 216 -1.34 22.90 -5.70
N SER A 217 -2.28 23.20 -6.58
CA SER A 217 -2.23 22.85 -8.00
C SER A 217 -2.70 24.03 -8.85
N ASN A 218 -2.61 23.88 -10.18
CA ASN A 218 -3.17 24.85 -11.12
C ASN A 218 -4.69 25.01 -10.98
N SER A 219 -5.40 23.91 -10.69
CA SER A 219 -6.86 23.91 -10.60
C SER A 219 -7.34 24.55 -9.31
N ASP A 220 -6.74 24.19 -8.17
CA ASP A 220 -7.20 24.63 -6.86
C ASP A 220 -6.18 24.40 -5.73
N ILE A 221 -6.54 24.86 -4.53
CA ILE A 221 -5.90 24.57 -3.25
C ILE A 221 -6.83 23.70 -2.42
N PHE A 222 -6.33 22.53 -2.00
CA PHE A 222 -7.05 21.60 -1.14
C PHE A 222 -6.42 21.52 0.25
N GLY A 223 -7.25 21.53 1.27
CA GLY A 223 -6.89 21.17 2.65
C GLY A 223 -7.71 19.96 3.07
N VAL A 224 -7.05 18.90 3.51
CA VAL A 224 -7.65 17.60 3.78
C VAL A 224 -7.31 17.19 5.20
N ASN A 225 -8.31 16.75 5.96
CA ASN A 225 -8.10 16.02 7.20
C ASN A 225 -8.61 14.59 6.97
N VAL A 226 -7.68 13.65 6.86
CA VAL A 226 -7.96 12.25 6.50
C VAL A 226 -8.68 11.54 7.64
N LEU A 227 -8.27 11.79 8.89
CA LEU A 227 -8.89 11.19 10.08
C LEU A 227 -10.36 11.61 10.24
N LYS A 228 -10.65 12.90 9.99
CA LYS A 228 -12.01 13.45 10.05
C LYS A 228 -12.81 13.24 8.77
N GLY A 229 -12.20 12.72 7.69
CA GLY A 229 -12.85 12.55 6.40
C GLY A 229 -13.36 13.87 5.80
N THR A 230 -12.65 14.98 6.01
CA THR A 230 -13.07 16.30 5.50
C THR A 230 -12.10 16.86 4.46
N VAL A 231 -12.66 17.57 3.47
CA VAL A 231 -11.91 18.32 2.46
C VAL A 231 -12.44 19.74 2.41
N LYS A 232 -11.52 20.69 2.30
CA LYS A 232 -11.79 22.08 1.95
C LYS A 232 -11.09 22.36 0.63
N ALA A 233 -11.81 22.98 -0.29
CA ALA A 233 -11.32 23.39 -1.60
C ALA A 233 -11.72 24.85 -1.83
N LYS A 234 -10.90 25.62 -2.53
CA LYS A 234 -11.13 27.06 -2.71
C LYS A 234 -12.02 27.36 -3.92
N ARG A 235 -11.93 26.56 -4.98
CA ARG A 235 -12.64 26.77 -6.25
C ARG A 235 -13.58 25.63 -6.61
N ILE A 236 -13.17 24.39 -6.38
CA ILE A 236 -13.94 23.19 -6.75
C ILE A 236 -14.92 22.85 -5.62
N PRO A 237 -16.22 22.74 -5.89
CA PRO A 237 -17.19 22.29 -4.89
C PRO A 237 -16.85 20.90 -4.35
N VAL A 238 -16.79 20.76 -3.03
CA VAL A 238 -16.52 19.48 -2.39
C VAL A 238 -17.81 18.65 -2.36
N ASN A 239 -17.80 17.51 -3.06
CA ASN A 239 -18.87 16.53 -3.03
C ASN A 239 -18.29 15.12 -2.89
N LEU A 240 -18.41 14.54 -1.70
CA LEU A 240 -17.90 13.21 -1.38
C LEU A 240 -18.91 12.08 -1.64
N LYS A 241 -20.15 12.38 -2.07
CA LYS A 241 -21.22 11.36 -2.22
C LYS A 241 -20.86 10.22 -3.17
N ASN A 242 -20.05 10.50 -4.18
CA ASN A 242 -19.61 9.54 -5.19
C ASN A 242 -18.37 8.74 -4.76
N PHE A 243 -17.74 9.10 -3.64
CA PHE A 243 -16.53 8.47 -3.13
C PHE A 243 -16.90 7.66 -1.90
N LYS A 244 -16.90 6.34 -2.05
CA LYS A 244 -17.19 5.40 -0.96
C LYS A 244 -15.89 4.73 -0.52
N PRO A 245 -15.75 4.40 0.78
CA PRO A 245 -14.70 3.48 1.20
C PRO A 245 -14.79 2.23 0.34
N GLN A 246 -13.71 1.94 -0.37
CA GLN A 246 -13.60 0.74 -1.19
C GLN A 246 -12.63 -0.20 -0.50
N LYS A 247 -12.87 -1.50 -0.61
CA LYS A 247 -11.90 -2.46 -0.15
C LYS A 247 -10.83 -2.61 -1.22
N GLU A 248 -9.57 -2.53 -0.81
CA GLU A 248 -8.45 -2.43 -1.73
C GLU A 248 -8.36 -3.62 -2.70
N TYR A 249 -8.67 -4.82 -2.22
CA TYR A 249 -8.67 -6.04 -3.03
C TYR A 249 -9.69 -6.00 -4.18
N GLU A 250 -10.75 -5.20 -4.09
CA GLU A 250 -11.69 -5.02 -5.20
C GLU A 250 -11.02 -4.32 -6.38
N SER A 251 -10.07 -3.41 -6.10
CA SER A 251 -9.24 -2.81 -7.15
C SER A 251 -8.32 -3.84 -7.79
N PHE A 252 -7.77 -4.76 -7.00
CA PHE A 252 -6.94 -5.84 -7.50
C PHE A 252 -7.74 -6.76 -8.44
N PHE A 253 -8.92 -7.25 -8.01
CA PHE A 253 -9.78 -8.09 -8.86
C PHE A 253 -10.25 -7.37 -10.13
N ARG A 254 -10.60 -6.09 -10.02
CA ARG A 254 -10.92 -5.25 -11.18
C ARG A 254 -9.74 -5.11 -12.14
N SER A 255 -8.52 -5.00 -11.63
CA SER A 255 -7.30 -4.91 -12.44
C SER A 255 -7.08 -6.20 -13.24
N ILE A 256 -7.30 -7.35 -12.61
CA ILE A 256 -7.26 -8.67 -13.27
C ILE A 256 -8.34 -8.77 -14.35
N ASN A 257 -9.61 -8.58 -13.97
CA ASN A 257 -10.75 -8.82 -14.86
C ASN A 257 -10.80 -7.86 -16.04
N LYS A 258 -10.36 -6.60 -15.85
CA LYS A 258 -10.39 -5.55 -16.88
C LYS A 258 -9.04 -5.29 -17.54
N LYS A 259 -7.99 -6.02 -17.18
CA LYS A 259 -6.61 -5.79 -17.64
C LYS A 259 -6.17 -4.34 -17.44
N LEU A 260 -6.49 -3.78 -16.28
CA LEU A 260 -6.07 -2.43 -15.90
C LEU A 260 -4.79 -2.50 -15.07
N ALA A 261 -4.03 -1.41 -15.06
CA ALA A 261 -2.90 -1.27 -14.15
C ALA A 261 -3.39 -1.37 -12.68
N PRO A 262 -2.67 -2.10 -11.81
CA PRO A 262 -2.99 -2.16 -10.39
C PRO A 262 -2.93 -0.77 -9.76
N CYS A 263 -3.61 -0.61 -8.62
CA CYS A 263 -3.55 0.66 -7.90
C CYS A 263 -2.10 0.93 -7.45
N CYS A 264 -1.50 0.02 -6.70
CA CYS A 264 -0.11 0.10 -6.24
C CYS A 264 0.64 -1.14 -6.75
N GLY A 265 1.22 -1.02 -7.93
CA GLY A 265 1.91 -2.12 -8.61
C GLY A 265 3.37 -2.27 -8.20
N VAL A 266 4.07 -3.18 -8.87
CA VAL A 266 5.51 -3.40 -8.67
C VAL A 266 6.33 -2.13 -8.96
N ASN A 267 5.90 -1.32 -9.94
CA ASN A 267 6.58 -0.06 -10.28
C ASN A 267 6.52 0.95 -9.13
N ASP A 268 5.36 1.10 -8.50
CA ASP A 268 5.19 1.97 -7.34
C ASP A 268 6.04 1.46 -6.16
N TYR A 269 6.10 0.15 -5.99
CA TYR A 269 6.90 -0.49 -4.96
C TYR A 269 8.41 -0.33 -5.20
N LEU A 270 8.86 -0.43 -6.45
CA LEU A 270 10.24 -0.20 -6.85
C LEU A 270 10.67 1.25 -6.54
N ALA A 271 9.81 2.23 -6.84
CA ALA A 271 10.04 3.63 -6.53
C ALA A 271 10.09 3.89 -5.02
N LEU A 272 9.24 3.20 -4.24
CA LEU A 272 9.32 3.19 -2.77
C LEU A 272 10.67 2.66 -2.28
N GLN A 273 11.13 1.53 -2.79
CA GLN A 273 12.42 0.93 -2.40
C GLN A 273 13.61 1.83 -2.73
N GLN A 274 13.60 2.47 -3.90
CA GLN A 274 14.62 3.47 -4.25
C GLN A 274 14.60 4.65 -3.28
N THR A 275 13.40 5.16 -2.97
CA THR A 275 13.21 6.25 -2.01
C THR A 275 13.76 5.88 -0.62
N MET A 276 13.41 4.69 -0.12
CA MET A 276 13.90 4.21 1.17
C MET A 276 15.41 4.04 1.19
N ALA A 277 16.01 3.50 0.12
CA ALA A 277 17.46 3.36 0.02
C ALA A 277 18.18 4.72 0.04
N GLU A 278 17.64 5.74 -0.64
CA GLU A 278 18.20 7.10 -0.60
C GLU A 278 18.09 7.74 0.80
N ILE A 279 16.98 7.50 1.48
CA ILE A 279 16.73 7.96 2.86
C ILE A 279 17.78 7.34 3.80
N GLU A 280 17.96 6.02 3.76
CA GLU A 280 18.91 5.31 4.62
C GLU A 280 20.37 5.73 4.37
N LYS A 281 20.76 5.91 3.10
CA LYS A 281 22.11 6.41 2.74
C LYS A 281 22.42 7.78 3.38
N LYS A 282 21.40 8.59 3.62
CA LYS A 282 21.54 9.94 4.22
C LYS A 282 21.38 9.96 5.73
N LYS A 283 20.87 8.89 6.36
CA LYS A 283 20.89 8.72 7.81
C LYS A 283 22.28 8.33 8.33
N SER A 284 23.09 7.67 7.50
CA SER A 284 24.43 7.20 7.89
C SER A 284 25.53 8.26 7.78
N HIS A 285 25.19 9.51 7.48
CA HIS A 285 26.08 10.67 7.39
C HIS A 285 25.63 11.74 8.38
#